data_AF-A0A925JDP8-F1
#
_entry.id   AF-A0A925JDP8-F1
#
_cell.length_a   1.000
_cell.length_b   1.000
_cell.length_c   1.000
_cell.angle_alpha   90.00
_cell.angle_beta   90.00
_cell.angle_gamma   90.00
#
_symmetry.space_group_name_H-M   'P 1'
#
loop_
_entity.id
_entity.type
_entity.pdbx_description
1 polymer ?
#
loop_
_entity_poly.entity_id
_entity_poly.type
_entity_poly.pdbx_seq_one_letter_code
_entity_poly.pdbx_strand_id
1 'polypeptide(L)'
;MPQTLPVIQDQPAPLSGFDFDEKLAAHKIDLRAGRVGTLQVNVGKLCNQACKHCHVDAGPKRTEIMTRETAEQVIEAVRKFRFPTLDITGGAPELNPSFRYLVAAARLLGAHVMVRHNLSVMFEPGQEDLPEFFREHAVEVVSSLPYFLEQQTDAQRGQGVFEKSIKALHSLNEVGYGVEA
;
A
#
# COMPACT_ATOMS: atom_id res chain seq x y z
N MET A 1 -5.07 14.78 -43.33
CA MET A 1 -6.36 14.12 -43.04
C MET A 1 -6.20 13.39 -41.72
N PRO A 2 -7.09 13.57 -40.73
CA PRO A 2 -6.98 12.85 -39.47
C PRO A 2 -7.29 11.37 -39.75
N GLN A 3 -6.32 10.50 -39.52
CA GLN A 3 -6.56 9.07 -39.46
C GLN A 3 -7.36 8.81 -38.18
N THR A 4 -8.67 8.67 -38.33
CA THR A 4 -9.51 8.10 -37.29
C THR A 4 -9.00 6.69 -37.01
N LEU A 5 -8.39 6.50 -35.83
CA LEU A 5 -8.15 5.16 -35.29
C LEU A 5 -9.49 4.43 -35.29
N PRO A 6 -9.57 3.20 -35.81
CA PRO A 6 -10.83 2.46 -35.83
C PRO A 6 -11.28 2.29 -34.38
N VAL A 7 -12.45 2.84 -34.06
CA VAL A 7 -13.18 2.46 -32.85
C VAL A 7 -13.43 0.96 -32.98
N ILE A 8 -12.83 0.18 -32.08
CA ILE A 8 -13.16 -1.23 -31.93
C ILE A 8 -14.66 -1.24 -31.62
N GLN A 9 -15.47 -1.61 -32.61
CA GLN A 9 -16.88 -1.88 -32.38
C GLN A 9 -16.94 -2.99 -31.33
N ASP A 10 -17.77 -2.83 -30.29
CA ASP A 10 -18.13 -3.86 -29.31
C ASP A 10 -18.80 -5.04 -30.03
N GLN A 11 -18.04 -5.77 -30.84
CA GLN A 11 -18.35 -7.16 -31.06
C GLN A 11 -18.01 -7.84 -29.74
N PRO A 12 -18.99 -8.43 -29.04
CA PRO A 12 -18.66 -9.23 -27.88
C PRO A 12 -17.60 -10.22 -28.34
N ALA A 13 -16.43 -10.19 -27.69
CA ALA A 13 -15.45 -11.23 -27.88
C ALA A 13 -16.23 -12.56 -27.80
N PRO A 14 -16.06 -13.49 -28.76
CA PRO A 14 -16.75 -14.77 -28.69
C PRO A 14 -16.49 -15.29 -27.29
N LEU A 15 -17.55 -15.41 -26.47
CA LEU A 15 -17.45 -15.93 -25.12
C LEU A 15 -16.74 -17.27 -25.28
N SER A 16 -15.46 -17.28 -24.95
CA SER A 16 -14.59 -18.43 -25.16
C SER A 16 -15.27 -19.62 -24.49
N GLY A 17 -15.22 -20.80 -25.11
CA GLY A 17 -15.84 -22.05 -24.61
C GLY A 17 -15.23 -22.60 -23.31
N PHE A 18 -14.97 -21.71 -22.36
CA PHE A 18 -14.42 -21.94 -21.04
C PHE A 18 -15.30 -21.21 -20.04
N ASP A 19 -16.26 -21.94 -19.48
CA ASP A 19 -16.99 -21.52 -18.30
C ASP A 19 -16.17 -21.95 -17.06
N PHE A 20 -15.91 -20.99 -16.17
CA PHE A 20 -15.11 -21.22 -14.96
C PHE A 20 -15.78 -22.23 -14.03
N ASP A 21 -17.10 -22.14 -13.87
CA ASP A 21 -17.88 -23.05 -13.03
C ASP A 21 -17.93 -24.45 -13.65
N GLU A 22 -18.06 -24.57 -14.98
CA GLU A 22 -17.93 -25.85 -15.67
C GLU A 22 -16.55 -26.48 -15.46
N LYS A 23 -15.47 -25.69 -15.47
CA LYS A 23 -14.12 -26.19 -15.19
C LYS A 23 -13.98 -26.67 -13.74
N LEU A 24 -14.48 -25.91 -12.77
CA LEU A 24 -14.50 -26.35 -11.37
C LEU A 24 -15.30 -27.65 -11.20
N ALA A 25 -16.48 -27.73 -11.82
CA ALA A 25 -17.33 -28.91 -11.78
C ALA A 25 -16.66 -30.14 -12.43
N ALA A 26 -16.08 -29.98 -13.63
CA ALA A 26 -15.36 -31.05 -14.33
C ALA A 26 -14.18 -31.58 -13.52
N HIS A 27 -13.49 -30.70 -12.77
CA HIS A 27 -12.38 -31.07 -11.89
C HIS A 27 -12.80 -31.40 -10.45
N LYS A 28 -14.10 -31.37 -10.13
CA LYS A 28 -14.67 -31.62 -8.78
C LYS A 28 -14.05 -30.74 -7.69
N ILE A 29 -13.78 -29.47 -8.02
CA ILE A 29 -13.25 -28.47 -7.10
C ILE A 29 -14.42 -27.63 -6.58
N ASP A 30 -14.59 -27.56 -5.26
CA ASP A 30 -15.49 -26.59 -4.62
C ASP A 30 -14.66 -25.46 -4.00
N LEU A 31 -14.88 -24.23 -4.46
CA LEU A 31 -14.22 -23.04 -3.93
C LEU A 31 -15.20 -22.28 -3.04
N ARG A 32 -14.86 -22.16 -1.75
CA ARG A 32 -15.58 -21.34 -0.78
C ARG A 32 -14.67 -20.25 -0.26
N ALA A 33 -15.20 -19.04 -0.14
CA ALA A 33 -14.49 -17.96 0.55
C ALA A 33 -14.26 -18.38 2.01
N GLY A 34 -13.00 -18.30 2.44
CA GLY A 34 -12.65 -18.51 3.84
C GLY A 34 -12.98 -17.30 4.70
N ARG A 35 -12.24 -17.12 5.79
CA ARG A 35 -12.30 -15.90 6.61
C ARG A 35 -11.57 -14.74 5.93
N VAL A 36 -11.99 -13.52 6.22
CA VAL A 36 -11.23 -12.31 5.88
C VAL A 36 -10.04 -12.22 6.84
N GLY A 37 -8.82 -12.44 6.33
CA GLY A 37 -7.58 -12.40 7.11
C GLY A 37 -6.97 -10.99 7.26
N THR A 38 -7.24 -10.11 6.31
CA THR A 38 -6.63 -8.78 6.25
C THR A 38 -7.69 -7.75 5.88
N LEU A 39 -7.74 -6.65 6.62
CA LEU A 39 -8.40 -5.43 6.19
C LEU A 39 -7.34 -4.51 5.60
N GLN A 40 -7.37 -4.28 4.29
CA GLN A 40 -6.52 -3.29 3.64
C GLN A 40 -7.25 -1.95 3.55
N VAL A 41 -6.58 -0.87 3.96
CA VAL A 41 -7.16 0.47 4.07
C VAL A 41 -6.32 1.46 3.29
N ASN A 42 -6.92 2.11 2.30
CA ASN A 42 -6.32 3.23 1.59
C ASN A 42 -6.66 4.54 2.33
N VAL A 43 -5.66 5.21 2.89
CA VAL A 43 -5.84 6.42 3.69
C VAL A 43 -5.87 7.72 2.87
N GLY A 44 -5.87 7.62 1.54
CA GLY A 44 -5.91 8.75 0.63
C GLY A 44 -4.85 8.68 -0.47
N LYS A 45 -4.71 9.79 -1.20
CA LYS A 45 -3.81 9.93 -2.36
C LYS A 45 -2.65 10.88 -2.13
N LEU A 46 -2.55 11.53 -0.97
CA LEU A 46 -1.41 12.36 -0.62
C LEU A 46 -0.13 11.51 -0.56
N CYS A 47 0.90 11.93 -1.29
CA CYS A 47 2.20 11.27 -1.35
C CYS A 47 3.28 12.32 -1.59
N ASN A 48 4.48 12.15 -1.05
CA ASN A 48 5.61 13.03 -1.37
C ASN A 48 6.23 12.73 -2.76
N GLN A 49 5.88 11.61 -3.39
CA GLN A 49 6.33 11.22 -4.73
C GLN A 49 5.17 11.29 -5.73
N ALA A 50 5.47 11.49 -7.02
CA ALA A 50 4.51 11.42 -8.13
C ALA A 50 4.99 10.38 -9.16
N CYS A 51 4.86 9.10 -8.82
CA CYS A 51 5.42 8.00 -9.60
C CYS A 51 4.64 7.78 -10.92
N LYS A 52 5.35 7.53 -12.03
CA LYS A 52 4.73 7.32 -13.36
C LYS A 52 3.81 6.10 -13.47
N HIS A 53 3.98 5.13 -12.57
CA HIS A 53 3.25 3.86 -12.55
C HIS A 53 2.18 3.81 -11.45
N CYS A 54 1.89 4.95 -10.80
CA CYS A 54 0.96 4.98 -9.68
C CYS A 54 -0.47 4.73 -10.17
N HIS A 55 -1.02 3.54 -9.89
CA HIS A 55 -2.36 3.14 -10.32
C HIS A 55 -3.48 4.00 -9.71
N VAL A 56 -3.24 4.67 -8.57
CA VAL A 56 -4.21 5.59 -7.93
C VAL A 56 -3.93 7.07 -8.19
N ASP A 57 -2.89 7.38 -8.97
CA ASP A 57 -2.45 8.74 -9.30
C ASP A 57 -2.14 9.59 -8.03
N ALA A 58 -1.50 8.97 -7.04
CA ALA A 58 -1.08 9.64 -5.82
C ALA A 58 0.02 10.68 -6.08
N GLY A 59 0.07 11.73 -5.25
CA GLY A 59 1.04 12.80 -5.43
C GLY A 59 0.97 13.92 -4.39
N PRO A 60 1.91 14.87 -4.43
CA PRO A 60 2.07 15.90 -3.40
C PRO A 60 0.99 16.98 -3.45
N LYS A 61 0.25 17.05 -4.56
CA LYS A 61 -0.85 18.01 -4.77
C LYS A 61 -2.22 17.40 -4.51
N ARG A 62 -2.29 16.13 -4.09
CA ARG A 62 -3.55 15.44 -3.80
C ARG A 62 -4.11 15.90 -2.45
N THR A 63 -5.43 16.04 -2.39
CA THR A 63 -6.15 16.49 -1.20
C THR A 63 -7.04 15.41 -0.61
N GLU A 64 -7.18 14.28 -1.32
CA GLU A 64 -7.90 13.12 -0.83
C GLU A 64 -7.14 12.49 0.33
N ILE A 65 -7.60 12.74 1.55
CA ILE A 65 -7.00 12.28 2.81
C ILE A 65 -8.14 11.77 3.68
N MET A 66 -8.00 10.55 4.19
CA MET A 66 -8.93 9.96 5.16
C MET A 66 -9.00 10.84 6.43
N THR A 67 -10.21 11.13 6.89
CA THR A 67 -10.44 11.92 8.09
C THR A 67 -10.31 11.08 9.37
N ARG A 68 -10.26 11.77 10.52
CA ARG A 68 -10.21 11.12 11.82
C ARG A 68 -11.45 10.26 12.10
N GLU A 69 -12.63 10.76 11.76
CA GLU A 69 -13.91 10.07 11.96
C GLU A 69 -13.94 8.77 11.14
N THR A 70 -13.38 8.79 9.93
CA THR A 70 -13.28 7.59 9.08
C THR A 70 -12.25 6.60 9.66
N ALA A 71 -11.11 7.09 10.17
CA ALA A 71 -10.12 6.25 10.83
C ALA A 71 -10.70 5.56 12.08
N GLU A 72 -11.55 6.23 12.85
CA GLU A 72 -12.28 5.63 13.97
C GLU A 72 -13.23 4.52 13.52
N GLN A 73 -13.94 4.71 12.41
CA GLN A 73 -14.77 3.65 11.82
C GLN A 73 -13.95 2.44 11.36
N VAL A 74 -12.74 2.65 10.85
CA VAL A 74 -11.79 1.57 10.51
C VAL A 74 -11.42 0.78 11.76
N ILE A 75 -11.04 1.45 12.84
CA ILE A 75 -10.69 0.80 14.11
C ILE A 75 -11.89 0.06 14.71
N GLU A 76 -13.09 0.63 14.62
CA GLU A 76 -14.33 -0.04 15.00
C GLU A 76 -14.57 -1.33 14.19
N ALA A 77 -14.28 -1.31 12.89
CA ALA A 77 -14.34 -2.52 12.06
C ALA A 77 -13.29 -3.56 12.49
N VAL A 78 -12.04 -3.15 12.75
CA VAL A 78 -10.98 -4.03 13.29
C VAL A 78 -11.43 -4.69 14.58
N ARG A 79 -11.99 -3.92 15.51
CA ARG A 79 -12.51 -4.41 16.80
C ARG A 79 -13.66 -5.40 16.61
N LYS A 80 -14.63 -5.07 15.76
CA LYS A 80 -15.86 -5.86 15.56
C LYS A 80 -15.59 -7.19 14.86
N PHE A 81 -14.80 -7.17 13.79
CA PHE A 81 -14.56 -8.34 12.94
C PHE A 81 -13.28 -9.09 13.32
N ARG A 82 -12.46 -8.52 14.22
CA ARG A 82 -11.21 -9.10 14.70
C ARG A 82 -10.29 -9.53 13.56
N PHE A 83 -10.10 -8.62 12.59
CA PHE A 83 -9.18 -8.85 11.49
C PHE A 83 -7.78 -9.13 12.04
N PRO A 84 -7.15 -10.26 11.70
CA PRO A 84 -5.79 -10.57 12.13
C PRO A 84 -4.77 -9.50 11.72
N THR A 85 -4.94 -8.93 10.53
CA THR A 85 -4.03 -7.93 9.97
C THR A 85 -4.77 -6.67 9.49
N LEU A 86 -4.21 -5.50 9.83
CA LEU A 86 -4.53 -4.22 9.21
C LEU A 86 -3.38 -3.82 8.27
N ASP A 87 -3.64 -3.75 6.97
CA ASP A 87 -2.68 -3.32 5.94
C ASP A 87 -3.00 -1.88 5.52
N ILE A 88 -2.14 -0.94 5.90
CA ILE A 88 -2.33 0.49 5.67
C ILE A 88 -1.58 0.91 4.41
N THR A 89 -2.30 1.45 3.43
CA THR A 89 -1.81 1.91 2.13
C THR A 89 -2.38 3.30 1.79
N GLY A 90 -2.07 3.83 0.60
CA GLY A 90 -2.59 5.09 0.11
C GLY A 90 -1.69 5.68 -0.97
N GLY A 91 -1.39 6.96 -0.85
CA GLY A 91 -0.17 7.55 -1.37
C GLY A 91 1.01 7.16 -0.46
N ALA A 92 1.50 8.11 0.34
CA ALA A 92 2.36 7.83 1.48
C ALA A 92 1.48 7.85 2.73
N PRO A 93 1.10 6.69 3.30
CA PRO A 93 0.13 6.62 4.38
C PRO A 93 0.53 7.45 5.61
N GLU A 94 1.83 7.62 5.85
CA GLU A 94 2.41 8.35 6.97
C GLU A 94 2.14 9.86 6.94
N LEU A 95 1.82 10.40 5.75
CA LEU A 95 1.40 11.80 5.60
C LEU A 95 -0.06 12.02 6.00
N ASN A 96 -0.84 10.97 6.24
CA ASN A 96 -2.18 11.13 6.78
C ASN A 96 -2.10 11.46 8.29
N PRO A 97 -2.75 12.54 8.77
CA PRO A 97 -2.72 12.91 10.20
C PRO A 97 -3.24 11.82 11.16
N SER A 98 -4.08 10.91 10.67
CA SER A 98 -4.62 9.77 11.44
C SER A 98 -3.74 8.53 11.40
N PHE A 99 -2.62 8.53 10.66
CA PHE A 99 -1.75 7.36 10.49
C PHE A 99 -1.29 6.76 11.82
N ARG A 100 -0.68 7.57 12.69
CA ARG A 100 -0.14 7.10 13.98
C ARG A 100 -1.23 6.56 14.88
N TYR A 101 -2.42 7.15 14.83
CA TYR A 101 -3.58 6.65 15.54
C TYR A 101 -4.04 5.29 15.02
N LEU A 102 -4.14 5.11 13.70
CA LEU A 102 -4.54 3.82 13.11
C LEU A 102 -3.58 2.70 13.55
N VAL A 103 -2.28 2.96 13.48
CA VAL A 103 -1.25 2.02 13.94
C VAL A 103 -1.42 1.71 15.42
N ALA A 104 -1.38 2.72 16.29
CA ALA A 104 -1.44 2.52 17.74
C ALA A 104 -2.74 1.82 18.18
N ALA A 105 -3.89 2.25 17.67
CA ALA A 105 -5.18 1.69 18.04
C ALA A 105 -5.33 0.24 17.55
N ALA A 106 -4.88 -0.08 16.33
CA ALA A 106 -4.92 -1.46 15.82
C ALA A 106 -3.98 -2.38 16.62
N ARG A 107 -2.78 -1.92 16.97
CA ARG A 107 -1.85 -2.68 17.84
C ARG A 107 -2.42 -2.93 19.23
N LEU A 108 -3.08 -1.94 19.84
CA LEU A 108 -3.77 -2.12 21.13
C LEU A 108 -4.90 -3.16 21.07
N LEU A 109 -5.54 -3.31 19.90
CA LEU A 109 -6.54 -4.36 19.67
C LEU A 109 -5.93 -5.73 19.35
N GLY A 110 -4.60 -5.84 19.34
CA GLY A 110 -3.87 -7.07 19.06
C GLY A 110 -3.75 -7.41 17.56
N ALA A 111 -4.13 -6.50 16.67
CA ALA A 111 -3.96 -6.72 15.24
C ALA A 111 -2.47 -6.63 14.84
N HIS A 112 -2.06 -7.47 13.90
CA HIS A 112 -0.83 -7.25 13.16
C HIS A 112 -0.99 -6.02 12.26
N VAL A 113 -0.01 -5.13 12.24
CA VAL A 113 -0.08 -3.91 11.43
C VAL A 113 1.02 -3.95 10.38
N MET A 114 0.59 -3.85 9.12
CA MET A 114 1.45 -3.73 7.95
C MET A 114 1.30 -2.33 7.37
N VAL A 115 2.40 -1.70 6.94
CA VAL A 115 2.39 -0.38 6.31
C VAL A 115 3.10 -0.46 4.96
N ARG A 116 2.43 0.02 3.90
CA ARG A 116 3.01 0.14 2.56
C ARG A 116 3.79 1.45 2.45
N HIS A 117 5.09 1.31 2.60
CA HIS A 117 6.01 2.42 2.79
C HIS A 117 6.80 2.71 1.51
N ASN A 118 6.98 4.00 1.19
CA ASN A 118 7.73 4.41 -0.01
C ASN A 118 9.21 4.72 0.26
N LEU A 119 9.68 4.52 1.50
CA LEU A 119 11.02 4.83 2.02
C LEU A 119 11.32 6.32 2.12
N SER A 120 11.17 7.08 1.05
CA SER A 120 11.62 8.48 1.02
C SER A 120 10.78 9.43 1.86
N VAL A 121 9.56 9.06 2.27
CA VAL A 121 8.69 9.86 3.14
C VAL A 121 9.32 10.13 4.51
N MET A 122 10.26 9.29 4.97
CA MET A 122 11.01 9.51 6.22
C MET A 122 11.82 10.81 6.24
N PHE A 123 12.11 11.38 5.07
CA PHE A 123 12.87 12.63 4.94
C PHE A 123 11.96 13.85 4.74
N GLU A 124 10.64 13.68 4.82
CA GLU A 124 9.70 14.80 4.86
C GLU A 124 9.61 15.36 6.28
N PRO A 125 9.34 16.66 6.45
CA PRO A 125 9.22 17.28 7.77
C PRO A 125 8.19 16.58 8.67
N GLY A 126 8.58 16.21 9.88
CA GLY A 126 7.71 15.56 10.87
C GLY A 126 7.56 14.04 10.69
N GLN A 127 8.39 13.43 9.85
CA GLN A 127 8.43 11.99 9.57
C GLN A 127 9.77 11.35 9.95
N GLU A 128 10.66 12.10 10.59
CA GLU A 128 12.03 11.69 10.90
C GLU A 128 12.07 10.56 11.95
N ASP A 129 11.06 10.49 12.82
CA ASP A 129 10.93 9.49 13.89
C ASP A 129 10.21 8.20 13.43
N LEU A 130 9.86 8.07 12.15
CA LEU A 130 9.14 6.91 11.63
C LEU A 130 9.83 5.57 11.94
N PRO A 131 11.15 5.39 11.81
CA PRO A 131 11.81 4.14 12.16
C PRO A 131 11.57 3.73 13.62
N GLU A 132 11.77 4.65 14.56
CA GLU A 132 11.55 4.42 15.98
C GLU A 132 10.08 4.12 16.27
N PHE A 133 9.17 4.88 15.64
CA PHE A 133 7.73 4.66 15.77
C PHE A 133 7.31 3.28 15.25
N PHE A 134 7.82 2.86 14.09
CA PHE A 134 7.58 1.54 13.53
C PHE A 134 8.07 0.45 14.48
N ARG A 135 9.30 0.58 15.00
CA ARG A 135 9.86 -0.36 15.98
C ARG A 135 9.01 -0.44 17.24
N GLU A 136 8.65 0.69 17.84
CA GLU A 136 7.85 0.77 19.07
C GLU A 136 6.51 0.04 18.91
N HIS A 137 5.88 0.19 17.75
CA HIS A 137 4.60 -0.42 17.45
C HIS A 137 4.71 -1.80 16.79
N ALA A 138 5.93 -2.31 16.57
CA ALA A 138 6.21 -3.55 15.84
C ALA A 138 5.46 -3.63 14.50
N VAL A 139 5.52 -2.55 13.72
CA VAL A 139 4.93 -2.46 12.39
C VAL A 139 5.71 -3.35 11.42
N GLU A 140 5.02 -4.13 10.59
CA GLU A 140 5.63 -4.75 9.41
C GLU A 140 5.72 -3.71 8.28
N VAL A 141 6.95 -3.37 7.90
CA VAL A 141 7.22 -2.33 6.89
C VAL A 141 7.40 -2.98 5.52
N VAL A 142 6.42 -2.82 4.64
CA VAL A 142 6.46 -3.32 3.26
C VAL A 142 6.88 -2.19 2.34
N SER A 143 8.16 -2.19 1.97
CA SER A 143 8.79 -1.08 1.27
C SER A 143 8.83 -1.26 -0.25
N SER A 144 8.59 -0.18 -0.98
CA SER A 144 8.56 -0.21 -2.45
C SER A 144 9.87 0.25 -3.08
N LEU A 145 10.75 -0.69 -3.43
CA LEU A 145 11.98 -0.45 -4.19
C LEU A 145 11.91 -1.22 -5.52
N PRO A 146 11.65 -0.55 -6.67
CA PRO A 146 11.28 -1.24 -7.90
C PRO A 146 12.47 -1.92 -8.59
N TYR A 147 13.70 -1.47 -8.31
CA TYR A 147 14.89 -2.02 -8.92
C TYR A 147 16.14 -1.76 -8.06
N PHE A 148 17.17 -2.61 -8.21
CA PHE A 148 18.41 -2.50 -7.44
C PHE A 148 19.41 -1.49 -8.03
N LEU A 149 19.17 -0.97 -9.24
CA LEU A 149 19.97 0.10 -9.86
C LEU A 149 19.24 1.44 -9.78
N GLU A 150 20.02 2.50 -9.58
CA GLU A 150 19.56 3.89 -9.45
C GLU A 150 18.78 4.37 -10.66
N GLN A 151 19.33 4.20 -11.86
CA GLN A 151 18.74 4.74 -13.10
C GLN A 151 17.28 4.31 -13.30
N GLN A 152 16.96 3.03 -13.07
CA GLN A 152 15.63 2.48 -13.25
C GLN A 152 14.66 2.98 -12.16
N THR A 153 15.11 3.01 -10.92
CA THR A 153 14.30 3.50 -9.80
C THR A 153 13.96 4.97 -9.98
N ASP A 154 14.95 5.79 -10.31
CA ASP A 154 14.77 7.23 -10.49
C ASP A 154 13.93 7.56 -11.72
N ALA A 155 14.09 6.81 -12.82
CA ALA A 155 13.26 6.98 -14.01
C ALA A 155 11.76 6.74 -13.74
N GLN A 156 11.44 5.86 -12.79
CA GLN A 156 10.08 5.48 -12.44
C GLN A 156 9.48 6.34 -11.32
N ARG A 157 10.28 6.72 -10.31
CA ARG A 157 9.80 7.33 -9.06
C ARG A 157 10.18 8.80 -8.89
N GLY A 158 11.18 9.28 -9.63
CA GLY A 158 11.72 10.63 -9.52
C GLY A 158 13.20 10.64 -9.16
N GLN A 159 13.89 11.71 -9.54
CA GLN A 159 15.32 11.86 -9.32
C GLN A 159 15.69 11.86 -7.82
N GLY A 160 16.75 11.14 -7.47
CA GLY A 160 17.28 11.02 -6.11
C GLY A 160 16.44 10.12 -5.19
N VAL A 161 15.41 9.44 -5.72
CA VAL A 161 14.59 8.53 -4.91
C VAL A 161 15.39 7.30 -4.52
N PHE A 162 16.22 6.75 -5.41
CA PHE A 162 17.05 5.58 -5.09
C PHE A 162 17.98 5.85 -3.91
N GLU A 163 18.75 6.93 -3.94
CA GLU A 163 19.67 7.28 -2.86
C GLU A 163 18.94 7.46 -1.52
N LYS A 164 17.79 8.15 -1.53
CA LYS A 164 16.91 8.27 -0.35
C LYS A 164 16.42 6.90 0.12
N SER A 165 15.99 6.04 -0.79
CA SER A 165 15.54 4.68 -0.45
C SER A 165 16.62 3.87 0.25
N ILE A 166 17.88 3.92 -0.21
CA ILE A 166 19.00 3.23 0.44
C ILE A 166 19.26 3.81 1.83
N LYS A 167 19.27 5.14 1.98
CA LYS A 167 19.43 5.78 3.30
C LYS A 167 18.32 5.37 4.28
N ALA A 168 17.07 5.37 3.83
CA ALA A 168 15.93 4.96 4.64
C ALA A 168 16.02 3.49 5.08
N LEU A 169 16.48 2.59 4.20
CA LEU A 169 16.73 1.20 4.56
C LEU A 169 17.78 1.07 5.66
N HIS A 170 18.89 1.83 5.58
CA HIS A 170 19.89 1.86 6.65
C HIS A 170 19.31 2.36 7.97
N SER A 171 18.52 3.44 7.97
CA SER A 171 17.84 3.92 9.19
C SER A 171 16.87 2.88 9.78
N LEU A 172 16.18 2.11 8.93
CA LEU A 172 15.36 0.98 9.38
C LEU A 172 16.23 -0.14 9.98
N ASN A 173 17.40 -0.43 9.39
CA ASN A 173 18.34 -1.42 9.93
C ASN A 173 18.87 -1.02 11.31
N GLU A 174 19.17 0.26 11.53
CA GLU A 174 19.67 0.78 12.82
C GLU A 174 18.69 0.56 13.97
N VAL A 175 17.38 0.53 13.68
CA VAL A 175 16.33 0.23 14.66
C VAL A 175 15.90 -1.25 14.66
N GLY A 176 16.59 -2.12 13.92
CA GLY A 176 16.46 -3.57 13.98
C GLY A 176 15.60 -4.21 12.89
N TYR A 177 15.18 -3.48 11.85
CA TYR A 177 14.49 -4.09 10.70
C TYR A 177 15.48 -4.72 9.73
N GLY A 178 15.17 -5.91 9.21
CA GLY A 178 15.92 -6.53 8.11
C GLY A 178 17.38 -6.89 8.45
N VAL A 179 17.72 -6.95 9.73
CA VAL A 179 19.00 -7.48 10.22
C VAL A 179 18.83 -8.98 10.51
N GLU A 180 19.77 -9.80 10.09
CA GLU A 180 19.81 -11.21 10.48
C GLU A 180 20.01 -11.30 12.00
N ALA A 181 19.26 -12.20 12.65
CA ALA A 181 19.29 -12.42 14.09
C ALA A 181 20.52 -13.24 14.53
#